data_AF-A0A124G3B5-F1
#
_entry.id   AF-A0A124G3B5-F1
#
_cell.length_a   1.000
_cell.length_b   1.000
_cell.length_c   1.000
_cell.angle_alpha   90.00
_cell.angle_beta   90.00
_cell.angle_gamma   90.00
#
_symmetry.space_group_name_H-M   'P 1'
#
loop_
_entity.id
_entity.type
_entity.pdbx_description
1 polymer ?
#
loop_
_entity_poly.entity_id
_entity_poly.type
_entity_poly.pdbx_seq_one_letter_code
_entity_poly.pdbx_strand_id
1 'polypeptide(L)'
;MTEIGLNCFRLLSTIAVLSLLVCLGGCGADPERIEDYVSDRADLRGTNLSSMDLSGANLNQSDLRGANLKDADLRNAYLISAWLSGADLTGAKLGGAVLTGADLSGAILTGADLTEASLWGARMSETVLIEADLTKADLTRADLSDADLTGAEMTNARLFRTDLTGARMEDVYLIGGNFAGAHMSWADMSNSYLNRGQFSRAEFYGTDLTGADLTDADFSRAHLMRSDLSGANLNWALLAYADLTEAKLIGANLRGTKLPYADLSGADLSGADLTDADLTAVRLVESNLTGARLGRVYLQGLDLRGVDLSGAYL
;
A
#
# COMPACT_ATOMS: atom_id res chain seq x y z
N MET A 1 38.20 18.11 -35.63
CA MET A 1 38.44 18.28 -34.17
C MET A 1 37.35 17.50 -33.46
N THR A 2 37.35 16.17 -33.61
CA THR A 2 37.93 15.13 -32.72
C THR A 2 37.04 14.82 -31.50
N GLU A 3 36.51 13.60 -31.51
CA GLU A 3 35.60 12.91 -30.55
C GLU A 3 36.04 12.91 -29.07
N ILE A 4 37.11 13.62 -28.73
CA ILE A 4 37.55 13.85 -27.34
C ILE A 4 36.69 14.96 -26.68
N GLY A 5 36.01 15.80 -27.47
CA GLY A 5 35.14 16.87 -26.97
C GLY A 5 33.77 16.43 -26.42
N LEU A 6 33.27 15.24 -26.80
CA LEU A 6 31.94 14.76 -26.35
C LEU A 6 31.98 14.05 -24.98
N ASN A 7 33.14 13.53 -24.57
CA ASN A 7 33.26 12.84 -23.27
C ASN A 7 33.51 13.79 -22.08
N CYS A 8 33.84 15.06 -22.32
CA CYS A 8 33.95 16.07 -21.25
C CYS A 8 32.59 16.63 -20.79
N PHE A 9 31.50 16.39 -21.53
CA PHE A 9 30.16 16.91 -21.19
C PHE A 9 29.34 15.97 -20.29
N ARG A 10 29.77 14.72 -20.10
CA ARG A 10 29.12 13.76 -19.18
C ARG A 10 29.41 14.02 -17.69
N LEU A 11 30.01 15.16 -17.37
CA LEU A 11 30.46 15.54 -16.04
C LEU A 11 30.19 17.03 -15.79
N LEU A 12 29.01 17.51 -16.21
CA LEU A 12 28.57 18.83 -15.85
C LEU A 12 28.24 18.83 -14.34
N SER A 13 29.20 19.32 -13.56
CA SER A 13 29.01 19.67 -12.14
C SER A 13 27.72 20.45 -11.96
N THR A 14 27.00 20.21 -10.86
CA THR A 14 25.80 20.88 -10.32
C THR A 14 25.51 22.31 -10.81
N ILE A 15 26.55 23.14 -10.98
CA ILE A 15 26.47 24.52 -11.46
C ILE A 15 26.00 24.62 -12.92
N ALA A 16 26.40 23.71 -13.81
CA ALA A 16 26.04 23.78 -15.23
C ALA A 16 24.61 23.32 -15.51
N VAL A 17 24.08 22.35 -14.74
CA VAL A 17 22.67 21.94 -14.82
C VAL A 17 21.75 23.04 -14.29
N LEU A 18 22.09 23.68 -13.16
CA LEU A 18 21.38 24.88 -12.67
C LEU A 18 21.44 26.05 -13.67
N SER A 19 22.60 26.28 -14.30
CA SER A 19 22.76 27.36 -15.28
C SER A 19 21.90 27.13 -16.52
N LEU A 20 21.73 25.89 -16.95
CA LEU A 20 20.92 25.55 -18.11
C LEU A 20 19.41 25.58 -17.82
N LEU A 21 18.99 25.07 -16.65
CA LEU A 21 17.59 25.08 -16.20
C LEU A 21 17.06 26.49 -15.96
N VAL A 22 17.90 27.42 -15.46
CA VAL A 22 17.55 28.84 -15.33
C VAL A 22 17.49 29.56 -16.69
N CYS A 23 18.30 29.15 -17.69
CA CYS A 23 18.28 29.76 -19.03
C CYS A 23 17.07 29.33 -19.87
N LEU A 24 16.57 28.11 -19.71
CA LEU A 24 15.42 27.58 -20.45
C LEU A 24 14.08 28.23 -20.05
N GLY A 25 14.02 28.90 -18.89
CA GLY A 25 12.85 29.71 -18.49
C GLY A 25 12.73 31.08 -19.17
N GLY A 26 13.69 31.50 -20.00
CA GLY A 26 13.75 32.87 -20.52
C GLY A 26 14.29 33.08 -21.94
N CYS A 27 14.80 32.06 -22.63
CA CYS A 27 15.28 32.20 -24.00
C CYS A 27 14.55 31.21 -24.90
N GLY A 28 13.96 31.70 -26.00
CA GLY A 28 13.24 30.91 -27.01
C GLY A 28 14.14 29.98 -27.83
N ALA A 29 14.95 29.16 -27.16
CA ALA A 29 15.56 27.98 -27.73
C ALA A 29 14.49 26.87 -27.82
N ASP A 30 14.49 26.11 -28.91
CA ASP A 30 13.74 24.85 -29.01
C ASP A 30 13.93 24.03 -27.71
N PRO A 31 12.90 23.33 -27.20
CA PRO A 31 13.05 22.46 -26.04
C PRO A 31 13.95 21.27 -26.42
N GLU A 32 15.26 21.49 -26.39
CA GLU A 32 16.24 20.41 -26.37
C GLU A 32 15.94 19.55 -25.14
N ARG A 33 15.78 18.25 -25.37
CA ARG A 33 15.32 17.27 -24.37
C ARG A 33 16.21 17.36 -23.13
N ILE A 34 15.61 17.55 -21.95
CA ILE A 34 16.34 17.59 -20.67
C ILE A 34 17.17 16.30 -20.43
N GLU A 35 16.79 15.20 -21.09
CA GLU A 35 17.57 13.94 -21.18
C GLU A 35 19.05 14.13 -21.55
N ASP A 36 19.39 15.16 -22.32
CA ASP A 36 20.78 15.43 -22.73
C ASP A 36 21.61 16.12 -21.63
N TYR A 37 20.93 16.63 -20.59
CA TYR A 37 21.52 17.51 -19.57
C TYR A 37 21.47 16.94 -18.15
N VAL A 38 20.60 15.97 -17.89
CA VAL A 38 20.47 15.30 -16.60
C VAL A 38 20.98 13.86 -16.73
N SER A 39 22.17 13.61 -16.16
CA SER A 39 22.81 12.29 -16.15
C SER A 39 22.42 11.48 -14.92
N ASP A 40 22.76 10.19 -14.95
CA ASP A 40 22.83 9.38 -13.73
C ASP A 40 23.78 10.03 -12.70
N ARG A 41 23.51 9.81 -11.42
CA ARG A 41 24.33 10.32 -10.29
C ARG A 41 24.42 11.85 -10.19
N ALA A 42 23.43 12.59 -10.66
CA ALA A 42 23.39 14.04 -10.51
C ALA A 42 23.19 14.45 -9.05
N ASP A 43 23.81 15.54 -8.61
CA ASP A 43 23.49 16.19 -7.34
C ASP A 43 22.43 17.26 -7.60
N LEU A 44 21.21 17.02 -7.14
CA LEU A 44 20.03 17.86 -7.33
C LEU A 44 19.36 18.18 -5.99
N ARG A 45 20.11 18.06 -4.88
CA ARG A 45 19.60 18.28 -3.52
C ARG A 45 19.01 19.67 -3.36
N GLY A 46 17.81 19.74 -2.81
CA GLY A 46 17.13 21.02 -2.55
C GLY A 46 16.85 21.86 -3.80
N THR A 47 17.06 21.33 -5.01
CA THR A 47 16.83 22.09 -6.23
C THR A 47 15.34 22.26 -6.49
N ASN A 48 14.97 23.32 -7.20
CA ASN A 48 13.61 23.52 -7.66
C ASN A 48 13.45 22.99 -9.08
N LEU A 49 12.75 21.87 -9.19
CA LEU A 49 12.41 21.15 -10.41
C LEU A 49 10.88 21.11 -10.61
N SER A 50 10.13 21.96 -9.91
CA SER A 50 8.67 21.99 -9.97
C SER A 50 8.18 22.21 -11.40
N SER A 51 7.17 21.45 -11.81
CA SER A 51 6.54 21.52 -13.14
C SER A 51 7.46 21.29 -14.34
N MET A 52 8.69 20.80 -14.12
CA MET A 52 9.62 20.47 -15.21
C MET A 52 9.20 19.19 -15.92
N ASP A 53 9.49 19.11 -17.22
CA ASP A 53 9.38 17.87 -17.98
C ASP A 53 10.67 17.05 -17.85
N LEU A 54 10.61 16.03 -17.02
CA LEU A 54 11.65 15.04 -16.77
C LEU A 54 11.19 13.65 -17.24
N SER A 55 10.23 13.58 -18.17
CA SER A 55 9.71 12.32 -18.68
C SER A 55 10.83 11.54 -19.37
N GLY A 56 10.94 10.25 -19.07
CA GLY A 56 12.02 9.38 -19.57
C GLY A 56 13.44 9.73 -19.07
N ALA A 57 13.61 10.73 -18.20
CA ALA A 57 14.92 11.16 -17.75
C ALA A 57 15.68 10.04 -17.01
N ASN A 58 17.00 10.00 -17.18
CA ASN A 58 17.86 9.08 -16.45
C ASN A 58 18.42 9.73 -15.18
N LEU A 59 17.71 9.55 -14.08
CA LEU A 59 18.02 10.06 -12.75
C LEU A 59 18.55 8.96 -11.81
N ASN A 60 18.98 7.82 -12.34
CA ASN A 60 19.46 6.69 -11.55
C ASN A 60 20.58 7.14 -10.60
N GLN A 61 20.50 6.71 -9.34
CA GLN A 61 21.49 7.02 -8.31
C GLN A 61 21.74 8.53 -8.08
N SER A 62 20.84 9.39 -8.55
CA SER A 62 20.93 10.84 -8.33
C SER A 62 20.48 11.20 -6.92
N ASP A 63 21.02 12.30 -6.42
CA ASP A 63 20.71 12.85 -5.11
C ASP A 63 19.68 13.98 -5.24
N LEU A 64 18.41 13.65 -5.01
CA LEU A 64 17.24 14.54 -5.08
C LEU A 64 16.70 14.86 -3.68
N ARG A 65 17.50 14.65 -2.62
CA ARG A 65 17.03 14.85 -1.24
C ARG A 65 16.56 16.28 -1.03
N GLY A 66 15.33 16.42 -0.52
CA GLY A 66 14.68 17.72 -0.31
C GLY A 66 14.42 18.53 -1.57
N ALA A 67 14.56 17.96 -2.78
CA ALA A 67 14.24 18.67 -4.02
C ALA A 67 12.73 18.96 -4.10
N ASN A 68 12.38 20.08 -4.73
CA ASN A 68 11.00 20.39 -5.07
C ASN A 68 10.71 19.87 -6.49
N LEU A 69 9.94 18.79 -6.58
CA LEU A 69 9.47 18.13 -7.80
C LEU A 69 7.94 18.25 -7.94
N LYS A 70 7.33 19.22 -7.26
CA LYS A 70 5.89 19.44 -7.30
C LYS A 70 5.40 19.60 -8.74
N ASP A 71 4.35 18.87 -9.10
CA ASP A 71 3.73 18.86 -10.43
C ASP A 71 4.71 18.51 -11.59
N ALA A 72 5.91 17.99 -11.30
CA ALA A 72 6.88 17.62 -12.32
C ALA A 72 6.39 16.39 -13.12
N ASP A 73 6.73 16.33 -14.40
CA ASP A 73 6.47 15.16 -15.23
C ASP A 73 7.68 14.22 -15.17
N LEU A 74 7.54 13.09 -14.50
CA LEU A 74 8.55 12.03 -14.34
C LEU A 74 8.08 10.73 -14.99
N ARG A 75 7.11 10.79 -15.92
CA ARG A 75 6.56 9.58 -16.54
C ARG A 75 7.67 8.79 -17.23
N ASN A 76 7.72 7.49 -16.95
CA ASN A 76 8.77 6.58 -17.45
C ASN A 76 10.21 6.99 -17.11
N ALA A 77 10.44 7.89 -16.14
CA ALA A 77 11.79 8.24 -15.71
C ALA A 77 12.46 7.06 -14.99
N TYR A 78 13.80 7.00 -15.09
CA TYR A 78 14.61 6.01 -14.42
C TYR A 78 15.20 6.62 -13.14
N LEU A 79 14.73 6.16 -11.99
CA LEU A 79 15.09 6.64 -10.64
C LEU A 79 15.66 5.49 -9.78
N ILE A 80 16.28 4.49 -10.41
CA ILE A 80 16.79 3.29 -9.74
C ILE A 80 17.83 3.71 -8.71
N SER A 81 17.58 3.34 -7.45
CA SER A 81 18.43 3.69 -6.30
C SER A 81 18.71 5.18 -6.16
N ALA A 82 17.83 6.06 -6.65
CA ALA A 82 17.92 7.50 -6.42
C ALA A 82 17.58 7.84 -4.94
N TRP A 83 18.14 8.94 -4.43
CA TRP A 83 17.84 9.45 -3.09
C TRP A 83 16.86 10.60 -3.18
N LEU A 84 15.60 10.36 -2.82
CA LEU A 84 14.48 11.30 -2.84
C LEU A 84 13.97 11.63 -1.43
N SER A 85 14.71 11.27 -0.37
CA SER A 85 14.22 11.48 0.99
C SER A 85 13.90 12.95 1.27
N GLY A 86 12.70 13.17 1.83
CA GLY A 86 12.14 14.50 2.08
C GLY A 86 11.85 15.35 0.84
N ALA A 87 11.90 14.80 -0.38
CA ALA A 87 11.53 15.54 -1.58
C ALA A 87 10.02 15.83 -1.62
N ASP A 88 9.64 16.97 -2.22
CA ASP A 88 8.23 17.31 -2.48
C ASP A 88 7.87 16.89 -3.91
N LEU A 89 7.11 15.82 -4.04
CA LEU A 89 6.55 15.24 -5.28
C LEU A 89 5.02 15.44 -5.34
N THR A 90 4.48 16.41 -4.60
CA THR A 90 3.03 16.69 -4.62
C THR A 90 2.54 16.87 -6.05
N GLY A 91 1.52 16.11 -6.47
CA GLY A 91 0.96 16.18 -7.82
C GLY A 91 1.90 15.74 -8.96
N ALA A 92 3.08 15.20 -8.66
CA ALA A 92 4.02 14.75 -9.69
C ALA A 92 3.46 13.57 -10.49
N LYS A 93 3.82 13.49 -11.78
CA LYS A 93 3.40 12.40 -12.68
C LYS A 93 4.52 11.39 -12.80
N LEU A 94 4.42 10.29 -12.09
CA LEU A 94 5.37 9.17 -12.03
C LEU A 94 4.85 7.92 -12.76
N GLY A 95 3.81 8.04 -13.58
CA GLY A 95 3.25 6.93 -14.35
C GLY A 95 4.33 6.15 -15.12
N GLY A 96 4.47 4.86 -14.83
CA GLY A 96 5.47 3.96 -15.42
C GLY A 96 6.92 4.22 -15.02
N ALA A 97 7.19 5.12 -14.07
CA ALA A 97 8.55 5.39 -13.60
C ALA A 97 9.19 4.18 -12.91
N VAL A 98 10.51 4.07 -12.99
CA VAL A 98 11.29 2.97 -12.41
C VAL A 98 12.03 3.46 -11.18
N LEU A 99 11.44 3.25 -10.00
CA LEU A 99 11.95 3.65 -8.68
C LEU A 99 12.53 2.46 -7.88
N THR A 100 12.97 1.41 -8.56
CA THR A 100 13.50 0.20 -7.93
C THR A 100 14.61 0.53 -6.93
N GLY A 101 14.40 0.19 -5.66
CA GLY A 101 15.34 0.45 -4.57
C GLY A 101 15.63 1.93 -4.29
N ALA A 102 14.81 2.85 -4.79
CA ALA A 102 14.93 4.27 -4.48
C ALA A 102 14.61 4.53 -3.00
N ASP A 103 15.18 5.59 -2.44
CA ASP A 103 14.90 6.04 -1.08
C ASP A 103 13.99 7.27 -1.12
N LEU A 104 12.70 7.08 -0.90
CA LEU A 104 11.68 8.11 -0.79
C LEU A 104 11.30 8.39 0.68
N SER A 105 12.09 7.96 1.66
CA SER A 105 11.71 8.08 3.08
C SER A 105 11.32 9.52 3.44
N GLY A 106 10.14 9.73 4.01
CA GLY A 106 9.60 11.05 4.36
C GLY A 106 9.28 11.97 3.18
N ALA A 107 9.27 11.48 1.94
CA ALA A 107 8.87 12.29 0.77
C ALA A 107 7.37 12.56 0.76
N ILE A 108 6.98 13.69 0.17
CA ILE A 108 5.57 14.11 0.05
C ILE A 108 5.11 13.79 -1.36
N LEU A 109 4.20 12.85 -1.52
CA LEU A 109 3.63 12.38 -2.78
C LEU A 109 2.10 12.59 -2.83
N THR A 110 1.58 13.56 -2.08
CA THR A 110 0.13 13.85 -2.04
C THR A 110 -0.40 14.09 -3.45
N GLY A 111 -1.43 13.33 -3.84
CA GLY A 111 -2.05 13.41 -5.17
C GLY A 111 -1.14 13.07 -6.35
N ALA A 112 0.01 12.42 -6.12
CA ALA A 112 0.91 12.02 -7.19
C ALA A 112 0.34 10.83 -7.98
N ASP A 113 0.60 10.80 -9.29
CA ASP A 113 0.27 9.68 -10.17
C ASP A 113 1.45 8.70 -10.24
N LEU A 114 1.37 7.57 -9.56
CA LEU A 114 2.33 6.47 -9.55
C LEU A 114 1.79 5.25 -10.33
N THR A 115 0.86 5.46 -11.26
CA THR A 115 0.22 4.37 -12.00
C THR A 115 1.26 3.51 -12.73
N GLU A 116 1.18 2.19 -12.55
CA GLU A 116 2.10 1.23 -13.17
C GLU A 116 3.60 1.46 -12.84
N ALA A 117 3.94 2.28 -11.83
CA ALA A 117 5.31 2.52 -11.42
C ALA A 117 5.95 1.28 -10.77
N SER A 118 7.26 1.11 -10.96
CA SER A 118 8.04 0.04 -10.33
C SER A 118 8.73 0.55 -9.07
N LEU A 119 8.17 0.25 -7.91
CA LEU A 119 8.67 0.61 -6.57
C LEU A 119 9.30 -0.59 -5.86
N TRP A 120 9.74 -1.61 -6.61
CA TRP A 120 10.29 -2.84 -6.05
C TRP A 120 11.43 -2.54 -5.07
N GLY A 121 11.28 -2.98 -3.82
CA GLY A 121 12.26 -2.77 -2.77
C GLY A 121 12.57 -1.30 -2.43
N ALA A 122 11.72 -0.35 -2.83
CA ALA A 122 11.88 1.06 -2.48
C ALA A 122 11.71 1.27 -0.97
N ARG A 123 12.45 2.23 -0.41
CA ARG A 123 12.23 2.71 0.96
C ARG A 123 11.28 3.89 0.91
N MET A 124 10.15 3.77 1.57
CA MET A 124 9.05 4.71 1.54
C MET A 124 8.48 4.91 2.95
N SER A 125 9.26 4.63 3.99
CA SER A 125 8.84 4.82 5.37
C SER A 125 8.49 6.29 5.61
N GLU A 126 7.42 6.55 6.36
CA GLU A 126 6.94 7.90 6.68
C GLU A 126 6.59 8.76 5.44
N THR A 127 6.40 8.15 4.25
CA THR A 127 5.95 8.90 3.06
C THR A 127 4.51 9.39 3.21
N VAL A 128 4.19 10.52 2.57
CA VAL A 128 2.83 11.05 2.50
C VAL A 128 2.27 10.79 1.11
N LEU A 129 1.44 9.76 0.96
CA LEU A 129 0.79 9.30 -0.26
C LEU A 129 -0.73 9.57 -0.27
N ILE A 130 -1.18 10.55 0.52
CA ILE A 130 -2.59 10.95 0.61
C ILE A 130 -3.15 11.21 -0.80
N GLU A 131 -4.26 10.55 -1.13
CA GLU A 131 -4.94 10.64 -2.44
C GLU A 131 -4.04 10.34 -3.66
N ALA A 132 -2.90 9.66 -3.48
CA ALA A 132 -2.03 9.27 -4.59
C ALA A 132 -2.63 8.09 -5.38
N ASP A 133 -2.34 8.03 -6.68
CA ASP A 133 -2.76 6.92 -7.54
C ASP A 133 -1.61 5.94 -7.79
N LEU A 134 -1.63 4.81 -7.08
CA LEU A 134 -0.72 3.67 -7.23
C LEU A 134 -1.38 2.51 -7.99
N THR A 135 -2.39 2.77 -8.82
CA THR A 135 -3.07 1.73 -9.59
C THR A 135 -2.06 0.88 -10.37
N LYS A 136 -2.10 -0.44 -10.13
CA LYS A 136 -1.17 -1.44 -10.70
C LYS A 136 0.32 -1.21 -10.43
N ALA A 137 0.69 -0.33 -9.51
CA ALA A 137 2.09 -0.15 -9.12
C ALA A 137 2.67 -1.45 -8.52
N ASP A 138 3.97 -1.66 -8.68
CA ASP A 138 4.69 -2.78 -8.08
C ASP A 138 5.45 -2.34 -6.83
N LEU A 139 4.83 -2.56 -5.68
CA LEU A 139 5.36 -2.26 -4.34
C LEU A 139 6.02 -3.50 -3.69
N THR A 140 6.30 -4.55 -4.46
CA THR A 140 6.86 -5.79 -3.93
C THR A 140 8.10 -5.51 -3.10
N ARG A 141 8.09 -5.95 -1.82
CA ARG A 141 9.17 -5.73 -0.83
C ARG A 141 9.51 -4.26 -0.54
N ALA A 142 8.66 -3.32 -0.94
CA ALA A 142 8.81 -1.93 -0.50
C ALA A 142 8.56 -1.82 1.02
N ASP A 143 9.18 -0.82 1.62
CA ASP A 143 8.97 -0.45 3.02
C ASP A 143 8.10 0.81 3.06
N LEU A 144 6.83 0.66 3.42
CA LEU A 144 5.84 1.71 3.63
C LEU A 144 5.47 1.83 5.11
N SER A 145 6.37 1.43 6.02
CA SER A 145 6.13 1.55 7.46
C SER A 145 5.84 3.01 7.84
N ASP A 146 4.82 3.21 8.67
CA ASP A 146 4.36 4.52 9.14
C ASP A 146 4.02 5.53 8.01
N ALA A 147 3.80 5.08 6.77
CA ALA A 147 3.38 5.93 5.66
C ALA A 147 1.91 6.35 5.80
N ASP A 148 1.56 7.52 5.27
CA ASP A 148 0.17 8.00 5.17
C ASP A 148 -0.36 7.80 3.75
N LEU A 149 -1.16 6.77 3.57
CA LEU A 149 -1.83 6.38 2.32
C LEU A 149 -3.32 6.77 2.34
N THR A 150 -3.77 7.67 3.23
CA THR A 150 -5.19 8.00 3.37
C THR A 150 -5.84 8.34 2.01
N GLY A 151 -6.90 7.62 1.64
CA GLY A 151 -7.62 7.82 0.38
C GLY A 151 -6.85 7.44 -0.88
N ALA A 152 -5.71 6.76 -0.79
CA ALA A 152 -4.92 6.37 -1.96
C ALA A 152 -5.64 5.33 -2.83
N GLU A 153 -5.50 5.48 -4.15
CA GLU A 153 -5.96 4.51 -5.14
C GLU A 153 -4.86 3.48 -5.39
N MET A 154 -5.13 2.21 -5.12
CA MET A 154 -4.13 1.14 -5.18
C MET A 154 -4.71 -0.11 -5.86
N THR A 155 -5.74 0.09 -6.69
CA THR A 155 -6.46 -0.98 -7.39
C THR A 155 -5.48 -1.83 -8.21
N ASN A 156 -5.53 -3.16 -8.02
CA ASN A 156 -4.62 -4.14 -8.63
C ASN A 156 -3.10 -3.92 -8.39
N ALA A 157 -2.71 -3.13 -7.39
CA ALA A 157 -1.30 -3.00 -7.03
C ALA A 157 -0.71 -4.34 -6.51
N ARG A 158 0.60 -4.51 -6.64
CA ARG A 158 1.32 -5.67 -6.09
C ARG A 158 2.04 -5.27 -4.80
N LEU A 159 1.62 -5.83 -3.68
CA LEU A 159 2.16 -5.58 -2.34
C LEU A 159 2.75 -6.86 -1.72
N PHE A 160 3.31 -7.74 -2.56
CA PHE A 160 3.87 -8.99 -2.09
C PHE A 160 5.05 -8.72 -1.14
N ARG A 161 4.90 -9.13 0.12
CA ARG A 161 5.90 -8.91 1.20
C ARG A 161 6.27 -7.44 1.40
N THR A 162 5.35 -6.53 1.14
CA THR A 162 5.49 -5.11 1.49
C THR A 162 5.34 -4.97 3.01
N ASP A 163 6.12 -4.07 3.60
CA ASP A 163 5.94 -3.65 4.98
C ASP A 163 5.03 -2.42 5.03
N LEU A 164 3.91 -2.52 5.71
CA LEU A 164 2.89 -1.50 5.94
C LEU A 164 2.64 -1.34 7.44
N THR A 165 3.57 -1.79 8.28
CA THR A 165 3.45 -1.72 9.74
C THR A 165 3.20 -0.27 10.17
N GLY A 166 2.15 -0.04 10.96
CA GLY A 166 1.79 1.30 11.45
C GLY A 166 1.27 2.29 10.40
N ALA A 167 1.13 1.88 9.14
CA ALA A 167 0.68 2.77 8.07
C ALA A 167 -0.76 3.25 8.30
N ARG A 168 -1.03 4.51 7.94
CA ARG A 168 -2.39 5.07 7.84
C ARG A 168 -2.92 4.76 6.45
N MET A 169 -3.98 3.99 6.38
CA MET A 169 -4.60 3.52 5.14
C MET A 169 -6.14 3.61 5.25
N GLU A 170 -6.62 4.65 5.91
CA GLU A 170 -8.04 4.99 6.00
C GLU A 170 -8.58 5.27 4.58
N ASP A 171 -9.77 4.75 4.27
CA ASP A 171 -10.49 5.00 3.01
C ASP A 171 -9.70 4.61 1.72
N VAL A 172 -8.77 3.67 1.77
CA VAL A 172 -7.99 3.26 0.58
C VAL A 172 -8.78 2.35 -0.36
N TYR A 173 -8.43 2.40 -1.65
CA TYR A 173 -9.02 1.55 -2.69
C TYR A 173 -8.03 0.48 -3.14
N LEU A 174 -8.23 -0.75 -2.68
CA LEU A 174 -7.29 -1.87 -2.83
C LEU A 174 -7.90 -3.10 -3.51
N ILE A 175 -8.85 -2.85 -4.41
CA ILE A 175 -9.64 -3.87 -5.09
C ILE A 175 -8.72 -4.80 -5.89
N GLY A 176 -8.77 -6.10 -5.57
CA GLY A 176 -8.01 -7.14 -6.27
C GLY A 176 -6.47 -7.08 -6.09
N GLY A 177 -5.96 -6.31 -5.13
CA GLY A 177 -4.52 -6.23 -4.84
C GLY A 177 -3.93 -7.54 -4.31
N ASN A 178 -2.62 -7.75 -4.52
CA ASN A 178 -1.90 -8.92 -4.01
C ASN A 178 -1.03 -8.57 -2.79
N PHE A 179 -1.42 -9.05 -1.62
CA PHE A 179 -0.78 -8.82 -0.33
C PHE A 179 -0.19 -10.08 0.28
N ALA A 180 0.02 -11.14 -0.51
CA ALA A 180 0.46 -12.41 0.07
C ALA A 180 1.77 -12.23 0.86
N GLY A 181 1.72 -12.51 2.16
CA GLY A 181 2.83 -12.32 3.09
C GLY A 181 3.25 -10.86 3.36
N ALA A 182 2.39 -9.87 3.11
CA ALA A 182 2.60 -8.49 3.55
C ALA A 182 2.51 -8.38 5.08
N HIS A 183 3.19 -7.39 5.65
CA HIS A 183 3.11 -7.08 7.08
C HIS A 183 2.34 -5.78 7.27
N MET A 184 1.23 -5.82 8.00
CA MET A 184 0.27 -4.70 8.15
C MET A 184 -0.12 -4.52 9.63
N SER A 185 0.71 -5.03 10.54
CA SER A 185 0.47 -4.97 11.98
C SER A 185 0.34 -3.52 12.42
N TRP A 186 -0.69 -3.24 13.24
CA TRP A 186 -1.03 -1.90 13.74
C TRP A 186 -1.37 -0.85 12.66
N ALA A 187 -1.54 -1.23 11.40
CA ALA A 187 -2.03 -0.32 10.39
C ALA A 187 -3.49 0.06 10.66
N ASP A 188 -3.89 1.24 10.19
CA ASP A 188 -5.28 1.67 10.16
C ASP A 188 -5.82 1.52 8.74
N MET A 189 -6.76 0.60 8.53
CA MET A 189 -7.44 0.35 7.26
C MET A 189 -8.95 0.52 7.39
N SER A 190 -9.39 1.36 8.33
CA SER A 190 -10.81 1.60 8.56
C SER A 190 -11.48 2.18 7.31
N ASN A 191 -12.71 1.74 7.06
CA ASN A 191 -13.57 2.12 5.92
C ASN A 191 -13.00 1.83 4.51
N SER A 192 -11.91 1.05 4.42
CA SER A 192 -11.23 0.79 3.15
C SER A 192 -11.92 -0.25 2.27
N TYR A 193 -11.71 -0.14 0.96
CA TYR A 193 -12.28 -1.01 -0.07
C TYR A 193 -11.27 -2.10 -0.47
N LEU A 194 -11.38 -3.27 0.15
CA LEU A 194 -10.42 -4.38 0.07
C LEU A 194 -11.03 -5.61 -0.63
N ASN A 195 -12.17 -5.44 -1.31
CA ASN A 195 -12.91 -6.53 -1.91
C ASN A 195 -12.06 -7.28 -2.96
N ARG A 196 -12.13 -8.61 -2.93
CA ARG A 196 -11.32 -9.55 -3.74
C ARG A 196 -9.79 -9.45 -3.52
N GLY A 197 -9.33 -8.75 -2.49
CA GLY A 197 -7.92 -8.69 -2.13
C GLY A 197 -7.35 -10.07 -1.75
N GLN A 198 -6.06 -10.27 -2.04
CA GLN A 198 -5.36 -11.54 -1.78
C GLN A 198 -4.40 -11.39 -0.60
N PHE A 199 -4.84 -11.78 0.59
CA PHE A 199 -4.16 -11.60 1.88
C PHE A 199 -3.63 -12.91 2.48
N SER A 200 -3.49 -13.97 1.67
CA SER A 200 -3.02 -15.26 2.18
C SER A 200 -1.66 -15.11 2.88
N ARG A 201 -1.58 -15.59 4.13
CA ARG A 201 -0.38 -15.53 4.99
C ARG A 201 0.14 -14.12 5.32
N ALA A 202 -0.68 -13.09 5.13
CA ALA A 202 -0.33 -11.75 5.58
C ALA A 202 -0.51 -11.59 7.09
N GLU A 203 0.17 -10.60 7.67
CA GLU A 203 0.18 -10.29 9.09
C GLU A 203 -0.64 -9.02 9.37
N PHE A 204 -1.69 -9.15 10.19
CA PHE A 204 -2.67 -8.12 10.54
C PHE A 204 -2.79 -7.95 12.07
N TYR A 205 -1.69 -8.15 12.81
CA TYR A 205 -1.76 -8.11 14.27
C TYR A 205 -2.20 -6.72 14.73
N GLY A 206 -3.34 -6.64 15.42
CA GLY A 206 -3.85 -5.36 15.94
C GLY A 206 -4.20 -4.32 14.87
N THR A 207 -4.41 -4.73 13.62
CA THR A 207 -4.84 -3.83 12.53
C THR A 207 -6.29 -3.38 12.73
N ASP A 208 -6.58 -2.11 12.43
CA ASP A 208 -7.95 -1.60 12.34
C ASP A 208 -8.52 -1.87 10.94
N LEU A 209 -9.60 -2.63 10.86
CA LEU A 209 -10.36 -2.96 9.65
C LEU A 209 -11.84 -2.59 9.84
N THR A 210 -12.14 -1.67 10.76
CA THR A 210 -13.51 -1.30 11.11
C THR A 210 -14.23 -0.75 9.88
N GLY A 211 -15.45 -1.24 9.63
CA GLY A 211 -16.27 -0.82 8.48
C GLY A 211 -15.71 -1.17 7.09
N ALA A 212 -14.56 -1.84 6.99
CA ALA A 212 -13.95 -2.14 5.70
C ALA A 212 -14.78 -3.12 4.85
N ASP A 213 -14.74 -2.96 3.52
CA ASP A 213 -15.30 -3.93 2.58
C ASP A 213 -14.28 -5.00 2.22
N LEU A 214 -14.49 -6.21 2.75
CA LEU A 214 -13.65 -7.39 2.59
C LEU A 214 -14.36 -8.47 1.77
N THR A 215 -15.39 -8.11 1.01
CA THR A 215 -16.19 -9.06 0.22
C THR A 215 -15.30 -9.85 -0.74
N ASP A 216 -15.48 -11.17 -0.78
CA ASP A 216 -14.70 -12.11 -1.63
C ASP A 216 -13.17 -12.09 -1.38
N ALA A 217 -12.67 -11.48 -0.30
CA ALA A 217 -11.24 -11.43 -0.01
C ALA A 217 -10.69 -12.79 0.49
N ASP A 218 -9.41 -13.06 0.21
CA ASP A 218 -8.74 -14.29 0.65
C ASP A 218 -7.73 -14.03 1.78
N PHE A 219 -8.11 -14.35 3.00
CA PHE A 219 -7.31 -14.34 4.23
C PHE A 219 -6.84 -15.74 4.64
N SER A 220 -6.80 -16.71 3.73
CA SER A 220 -6.38 -18.07 4.07
C SER A 220 -5.00 -18.07 4.73
N ARG A 221 -4.91 -18.62 5.94
CA ARG A 221 -3.70 -18.65 6.78
C ARG A 221 -3.14 -17.27 7.17
N ALA A 222 -3.94 -16.21 7.12
CA ALA A 222 -3.52 -14.90 7.62
C ALA A 222 -3.54 -14.83 9.15
N HIS A 223 -2.76 -13.90 9.71
CA HIS A 223 -2.65 -13.67 11.15
C HIS A 223 -3.38 -12.37 11.53
N LEU A 224 -4.64 -12.47 11.93
CA LEU A 224 -5.52 -11.35 12.31
C LEU A 224 -5.70 -11.21 13.84
N MET A 225 -4.79 -11.76 14.64
CA MET A 225 -4.88 -11.70 16.09
C MET A 225 -5.07 -10.26 16.58
N ARG A 226 -6.04 -10.04 17.47
CA ARG A 226 -6.37 -8.72 18.06
C ARG A 226 -6.74 -7.60 17.08
N SER A 227 -6.96 -7.92 15.82
CA SER A 227 -7.46 -6.94 14.85
C SER A 227 -8.90 -6.52 15.16
N ASP A 228 -9.28 -5.32 14.72
CA ASP A 228 -10.64 -4.79 14.86
C ASP A 228 -11.37 -4.84 13.52
N LEU A 229 -12.23 -5.82 13.32
CA LEU A 229 -13.09 -5.96 12.14
C LEU A 229 -14.55 -5.55 12.46
N SER A 230 -14.77 -4.71 13.48
CA SER A 230 -16.13 -4.34 13.87
C SER A 230 -16.87 -3.64 12.71
N GLY A 231 -18.08 -4.11 12.42
CA GLY A 231 -18.89 -3.62 11.30
C GLY A 231 -18.34 -3.92 9.89
N ALA A 232 -17.22 -4.62 9.75
CA ALA A 232 -16.64 -4.95 8.46
C ALA A 232 -17.52 -5.92 7.67
N ASN A 233 -17.42 -5.87 6.34
CA ASN A 233 -18.15 -6.73 5.44
C ASN A 233 -17.26 -7.85 4.88
N LEU A 234 -17.32 -9.05 5.47
CA LEU A 234 -16.57 -10.25 5.07
C LEU A 234 -17.40 -11.25 4.25
N ASN A 235 -18.47 -10.80 3.58
CA ASN A 235 -19.31 -11.67 2.76
C ASN A 235 -18.47 -12.52 1.80
N TRP A 236 -18.67 -13.84 1.84
CA TRP A 236 -17.99 -14.80 0.96
C TRP A 236 -16.45 -14.82 1.07
N ALA A 237 -15.86 -14.13 2.05
CA ALA A 237 -14.43 -14.16 2.27
C ALA A 237 -13.93 -15.56 2.63
N LEU A 238 -12.68 -15.84 2.28
CA LEU A 238 -11.99 -17.09 2.60
C LEU A 238 -11.04 -16.84 3.78
N LEU A 239 -11.25 -17.53 4.89
CA LEU A 239 -10.46 -17.45 6.13
C LEU A 239 -10.00 -18.83 6.60
N ALA A 240 -9.84 -19.79 5.68
CA ALA A 240 -9.41 -21.13 6.03
C ALA A 240 -8.05 -21.09 6.74
N TYR A 241 -7.96 -21.72 7.92
CA TYR A 241 -6.77 -21.71 8.78
C TYR A 241 -6.29 -20.32 9.24
N ALA A 242 -7.11 -19.28 9.14
CA ALA A 242 -6.75 -17.96 9.65
C ALA A 242 -6.73 -17.95 11.19
N ASP A 243 -5.87 -17.13 11.77
CA ASP A 243 -5.82 -16.89 13.20
C ASP A 243 -6.47 -15.54 13.53
N LEU A 244 -7.66 -15.58 14.12
CA LEU A 244 -8.42 -14.42 14.59
C LEU A 244 -8.53 -14.43 16.12
N THR A 245 -7.56 -15.00 16.82
CA THR A 245 -7.54 -15.03 18.29
C THR A 245 -7.66 -13.61 18.85
N GLU A 246 -8.58 -13.41 19.78
CA GLU A 246 -8.88 -12.11 20.42
C GLU A 246 -9.27 -10.99 19.44
N ALA A 247 -9.65 -11.31 18.19
CA ALA A 247 -10.12 -10.32 17.23
C ALA A 247 -11.54 -9.82 17.59
N LYS A 248 -11.85 -8.58 17.19
CA LYS A 248 -13.20 -8.03 17.30
C LYS A 248 -13.90 -8.13 15.96
N LEU A 249 -15.10 -8.68 15.95
CA LEU A 249 -15.98 -8.83 14.80
C LEU A 249 -17.39 -8.32 15.15
N ILE A 250 -17.48 -7.32 16.03
CA ILE A 250 -18.74 -6.83 16.57
C ILE A 250 -19.61 -6.27 15.43
N GLY A 251 -20.79 -6.84 15.25
CA GLY A 251 -21.71 -6.47 14.16
C GLY A 251 -21.18 -6.71 12.75
N ALA A 252 -20.08 -7.44 12.58
CA ALA A 252 -19.51 -7.73 11.27
C ALA A 252 -20.42 -8.64 10.44
N ASN A 253 -20.35 -8.50 9.11
CA ASN A 253 -21.11 -9.32 8.17
C ASN A 253 -20.24 -10.47 7.64
N LEU A 254 -20.46 -11.69 8.12
CA LEU A 254 -19.74 -12.90 7.74
C LEU A 254 -20.63 -13.89 6.96
N ARG A 255 -21.59 -13.39 6.15
CA ARG A 255 -22.49 -14.31 5.45
C ARG A 255 -21.74 -15.09 4.38
N GLY A 256 -21.95 -16.41 4.36
CA GLY A 256 -21.35 -17.30 3.37
C GLY A 256 -19.82 -17.49 3.52
N THR A 257 -19.19 -16.80 4.48
CA THR A 257 -17.74 -16.81 4.74
C THR A 257 -17.25 -18.23 5.01
N LYS A 258 -16.06 -18.56 4.52
CA LYS A 258 -15.43 -19.89 4.66
C LYS A 258 -14.33 -19.82 5.71
N LEU A 259 -14.58 -20.33 6.91
CA LEU A 259 -13.64 -20.30 8.03
C LEU A 259 -13.10 -21.69 8.44
N PRO A 260 -13.00 -22.72 7.57
CA PRO A 260 -12.67 -24.04 8.08
C PRO A 260 -11.30 -24.04 8.76
N TYR A 261 -11.23 -24.63 9.96
CA TYR A 261 -10.03 -24.69 10.80
C TYR A 261 -9.48 -23.34 11.28
N ALA A 262 -10.23 -22.26 11.18
CA ALA A 262 -9.83 -20.97 11.75
C ALA A 262 -9.83 -21.01 13.29
N ASP A 263 -8.98 -20.19 13.89
CA ASP A 263 -8.99 -19.94 15.34
C ASP A 263 -9.68 -18.62 15.64
N LEU A 264 -10.76 -18.66 16.40
CA LEU A 264 -11.51 -17.50 16.90
C LEU A 264 -11.56 -17.51 18.43
N SER A 265 -10.56 -18.13 19.09
CA SER A 265 -10.51 -18.18 20.54
C SER A 265 -10.49 -16.76 21.13
N GLY A 266 -11.37 -16.49 22.10
CA GLY A 266 -11.50 -15.17 22.73
C GLY A 266 -12.00 -14.05 21.82
N ALA A 267 -12.43 -14.34 20.59
CA ALA A 267 -12.94 -13.32 19.67
C ALA A 267 -14.32 -12.80 20.10
N ASP A 268 -14.60 -11.53 19.81
CA ASP A 268 -15.91 -10.91 20.03
C ASP A 268 -16.71 -10.83 18.73
N LEU A 269 -17.68 -11.72 18.56
CA LEU A 269 -18.61 -11.78 17.44
C LEU A 269 -20.01 -11.29 17.83
N SER A 270 -20.13 -10.45 18.86
CA SER A 270 -21.44 -9.96 19.30
C SER A 270 -22.18 -9.25 18.16
N GLY A 271 -23.43 -9.66 17.92
CA GLY A 271 -24.27 -9.13 16.84
C GLY A 271 -23.82 -9.46 15.41
N ALA A 272 -22.77 -10.27 15.20
CA ALA A 272 -22.28 -10.61 13.87
C ALA A 272 -23.28 -11.47 13.07
N ASP A 273 -23.28 -11.33 11.74
CA ASP A 273 -24.08 -12.17 10.83
C ASP A 273 -23.23 -13.29 10.23
N LEU A 274 -23.34 -14.51 10.76
CA LEU A 274 -22.69 -15.70 10.22
C LEU A 274 -23.63 -16.55 9.36
N THR A 275 -24.76 -16.02 8.87
CA THR A 275 -25.70 -16.84 8.08
C THR A 275 -24.98 -17.48 6.88
N ASP A 276 -25.19 -18.78 6.64
CA ASP A 276 -24.54 -19.56 5.57
C ASP A 276 -23.01 -19.73 5.71
N ALA A 277 -22.40 -19.32 6.83
CA ALA A 277 -20.97 -19.49 7.06
C ALA A 277 -20.59 -20.98 7.24
N ASP A 278 -19.39 -21.31 6.78
CA ASP A 278 -18.78 -22.62 7.03
C ASP A 278 -17.83 -22.52 8.22
N LEU A 279 -18.25 -23.09 9.36
CA LEU A 279 -17.48 -23.12 10.61
C LEU A 279 -16.89 -24.51 10.88
N THR A 280 -16.67 -25.32 9.85
CA THR A 280 -16.10 -26.66 10.01
C THR A 280 -14.77 -26.61 10.77
N ALA A 281 -14.71 -27.31 11.92
CA ALA A 281 -13.55 -27.41 12.78
C ALA A 281 -12.96 -26.06 13.26
N VAL A 282 -13.80 -25.02 13.33
CA VAL A 282 -13.41 -23.74 13.94
C VAL A 282 -13.24 -23.89 15.45
N ARG A 283 -12.22 -23.24 16.00
CA ARG A 283 -12.04 -23.10 17.45
C ARG A 283 -12.71 -21.81 17.92
N LEU A 284 -13.70 -21.92 18.79
CA LEU A 284 -14.44 -20.77 19.34
C LEU A 284 -14.22 -20.61 20.85
N VAL A 285 -13.18 -21.21 21.42
CA VAL A 285 -12.99 -21.27 22.87
C VAL A 285 -13.04 -19.87 23.49
N GLU A 286 -13.89 -19.66 24.51
CA GLU A 286 -14.05 -18.38 25.20
C GLU A 286 -14.49 -17.20 24.31
N SER A 287 -15.04 -17.45 23.13
CA SER A 287 -15.58 -16.40 22.25
C SER A 287 -16.97 -15.91 22.68
N ASN A 288 -17.27 -14.66 22.33
CA ASN A 288 -18.57 -14.03 22.55
C ASN A 288 -19.39 -14.05 21.24
N LEU A 289 -20.51 -14.78 21.22
CA LEU A 289 -21.47 -14.81 20.11
C LEU A 289 -22.83 -14.24 20.51
N THR A 290 -22.87 -13.35 21.49
CA THR A 290 -24.12 -12.76 21.96
C THR A 290 -24.86 -12.03 20.83
N GLY A 291 -26.13 -12.36 20.62
CA GLY A 291 -26.93 -11.75 19.54
C GLY A 291 -26.50 -12.10 18.11
N ALA A 292 -25.55 -13.03 17.92
CA ALA A 292 -25.08 -13.41 16.58
C ALA A 292 -26.14 -14.17 15.78
N ARG A 293 -26.11 -14.00 14.45
CA ARG A 293 -26.98 -14.71 13.49
C ARG A 293 -26.27 -15.98 13.02
N LEU A 294 -26.84 -17.15 13.26
CA LEU A 294 -26.25 -18.46 12.96
C LEU A 294 -27.09 -19.29 11.98
N GLY A 295 -27.90 -18.63 11.15
CA GLY A 295 -28.79 -19.30 10.21
C GLY A 295 -28.05 -20.13 9.17
N ARG A 296 -28.42 -21.42 9.02
CA ARG A 296 -27.82 -22.35 8.03
C ARG A 296 -26.28 -22.45 8.12
N VAL A 297 -25.71 -22.29 9.30
CA VAL A 297 -24.27 -22.46 9.53
C VAL A 297 -23.89 -23.95 9.49
N TYR A 298 -22.73 -24.26 8.91
CA TYR A 298 -22.13 -25.59 8.97
C TYR A 298 -21.27 -25.73 10.24
N LEU A 299 -21.73 -26.55 11.20
CA LEU A 299 -21.19 -26.62 12.57
C LEU A 299 -20.34 -27.88 12.87
N GLN A 300 -19.81 -28.56 11.85
CA GLN A 300 -19.13 -29.85 12.05
C GLN A 300 -17.78 -29.67 12.76
N GLY A 301 -17.57 -30.37 13.88
CA GLY A 301 -16.25 -30.44 14.54
C GLY A 301 -15.84 -29.22 15.37
N LEU A 302 -16.80 -28.37 15.75
CA LEU A 302 -16.57 -27.18 16.58
C LEU A 302 -16.13 -27.49 18.01
N ASP A 303 -15.27 -26.63 18.55
CA ASP A 303 -14.99 -26.55 19.98
C ASP A 303 -15.70 -25.33 20.59
N LEU A 304 -16.73 -25.59 21.40
CA LEU A 304 -17.63 -24.58 21.97
C LEU A 304 -17.40 -24.32 23.47
N ARG A 305 -16.26 -24.75 24.03
CA ARG A 305 -15.97 -24.56 25.46
C ARG A 305 -15.89 -23.08 25.80
N GLY A 306 -16.68 -22.64 26.79
CA GLY A 306 -16.67 -21.25 27.26
C GLY A 306 -17.32 -20.23 26.31
N VAL A 307 -18.00 -20.68 25.25
CA VAL A 307 -18.68 -19.78 24.31
C VAL A 307 -19.94 -19.18 24.94
N ASP A 308 -20.11 -17.86 24.83
CA ASP A 308 -21.38 -17.20 25.15
C ASP A 308 -22.29 -17.11 23.92
N LEU A 309 -23.44 -17.80 23.95
CA LEU A 309 -24.46 -17.82 22.89
C LEU A 309 -25.73 -17.04 23.27
N SER A 310 -25.68 -16.19 24.30
CA SER A 310 -26.88 -15.52 24.80
C SER A 310 -27.52 -14.64 23.73
N GLY A 311 -28.79 -14.91 23.40
CA GLY A 311 -29.52 -14.17 22.37
C GLY A 311 -29.12 -14.50 20.93
N ALA A 312 -28.23 -15.47 20.69
CA ALA A 312 -27.93 -15.95 19.35
C ALA A 312 -29.17 -16.62 18.72
N TYR A 313 -29.32 -16.50 17.41
CA TYR A 313 -30.47 -17.03 16.68
C TYR A 313 -30.07 -17.90 15.50
N LEU A 314 -30.84 -18.97 15.29
CA LEU A 314 -30.65 -20.01 14.27
C LEU A 314 -31.54 -19.79 13.04
#